data_AF-A0A7X7BJ90-F1
#
_entry.id   AF-A0A7X7BJ90-F1
#
_cell.length_a   1.000
_cell.length_b   1.000
_cell.length_c   1.000
_cell.angle_alpha   90.00
_cell.angle_beta   90.00
_cell.angle_gamma   90.00
#
_symmetry.space_group_name_H-M   'P 1'
#
loop_
_entity.id
_entity.type
_entity.pdbx_description
1 polymer ?
#
loop_
_entity_poly.entity_id
_entity_poly.type
_entity_poly.pdbx_seq_one_letter_code
_entity_poly.pdbx_strand_id
1 'polypeptide(L)' 'MYSIDIRSNKPKTYPSTLKLGSQDISRNQIGFTNYYMMINSKPYFVISGEFHFSRYPHQEWEQ' A
#
# COMPACT_ATOMS: atom_id res chain seq x y z
N MET A 1 8.71 15.09 -36.98
CA MET A 1 9.23 14.69 -35.65
C MET A 1 8.04 14.69 -34.70
N TYR A 2 7.74 13.56 -34.05
CA TYR A 2 6.59 13.45 -33.14
C TYR A 2 7.09 13.29 -31.71
N SER A 3 6.41 13.95 -30.77
CA SER A 3 6.65 13.82 -29.33
C SER A 3 5.31 13.63 -28.62
N ILE A 4 5.27 12.70 -27.68
CA ILE A 4 4.15 12.52 -26.76
C ILE A 4 4.55 13.05 -25.38
N ASP A 5 3.71 13.92 -24.82
CA ASP A 5 3.83 14.45 -23.47
C ASP A 5 2.80 13.79 -22.55
N ILE A 6 3.29 13.08 -21.54
CA ILE A 6 2.48 12.35 -20.56
C ILE A 6 2.39 13.03 -19.20
N ARG A 7 2.94 14.24 -19.03
CA ARG A 7 3.01 14.93 -17.73
C ARG A 7 1.61 15.24 -17.15
N SER A 8 0.59 15.36 -17.98
CA SER A 8 -0.79 15.63 -17.57
C SER A 8 -1.64 14.38 -17.37
N ASN A 9 -1.16 13.20 -17.76
CA ASN A 9 -1.94 11.96 -17.70
C ASN A 9 -1.84 11.32 -16.31
N LYS A 10 -2.46 11.97 -15.31
CA LYS A 10 -2.60 11.37 -13.98
C LYS A 10 -3.67 10.26 -14.04
N PRO A 11 -3.34 9.03 -13.64
CA PRO A 11 -4.33 7.97 -13.59
C PRO A 11 -5.47 8.32 -12.64
N LYS A 12 -6.71 7.98 -13.01
CA LYS A 12 -7.87 8.18 -12.15
C LYS A 12 -7.84 7.18 -10.99
N THR A 13 -7.85 7.69 -9.77
CA THR A 13 -7.89 6.89 -8.55
C THR A 13 -9.33 6.71 -8.08
N TYR A 14 -9.71 5.47 -7.81
CA TYR A 14 -11.01 5.11 -7.23
C TYR A 14 -10.80 4.08 -6.10
N PRO A 15 -11.74 4.00 -5.13
CA PRO A 15 -11.70 2.96 -4.11
C PRO A 15 -11.59 1.57 -4.73
N SER A 16 -10.81 0.69 -4.12
CA SER A 16 -10.72 -0.71 -4.53
C SER A 16 -12.10 -1.37 -4.44
N THR A 17 -12.42 -2.23 -5.40
CA THR A 17 -13.62 -3.06 -5.38
C THR A 17 -13.46 -4.32 -4.53
N LEU A 18 -12.21 -4.64 -4.16
CA LEU A 18 -11.90 -5.76 -3.29
C LEU A 18 -12.23 -5.37 -1.84
N LYS A 19 -12.74 -6.34 -1.07
CA LYS A 19 -12.97 -6.18 0.38
C LYS A 19 -11.65 -6.31 1.15
N LEU A 20 -10.76 -5.34 0.94
CA LEU A 20 -9.45 -5.24 1.59
C LEU A 20 -9.43 -4.05 2.55
N GLY A 21 -8.69 -4.19 3.65
CA GLY A 21 -8.57 -3.16 4.68
C GLY A 21 -9.60 -3.32 5.80
N SER A 22 -9.38 -2.58 6.87
CA SER A 22 -10.22 -2.59 8.07
C SER A 22 -9.96 -1.34 8.89
N GLN A 23 -10.79 -1.13 9.90
CA GLN A 23 -10.59 -0.13 10.93
C GLN A 23 -10.39 -0.83 12.28
N ASP A 24 -9.39 -0.39 13.04
CA ASP A 24 -9.16 -0.88 14.40
C ASP A 24 -10.05 -0.14 15.43
N ILE A 25 -9.99 -0.57 16.69
CA ILE A 25 -10.76 0.02 17.79
C ILE A 25 -10.34 1.47 18.06
N SER A 26 -9.08 1.82 17.76
CA SER A 26 -8.52 3.17 17.86
C SER A 26 -8.85 4.05 16.64
N ARG A 27 -9.69 3.57 15.72
CA ARG A 27 -10.09 4.21 14.47
C ARG A 27 -8.99 4.36 13.41
N ASN A 28 -7.83 3.72 13.57
CA ASN A 28 -6.87 3.64 12.48
C ASN A 28 -7.47 2.83 11.34
N GLN A 29 -7.27 3.30 10.10
CA GLN A 29 -7.86 2.69 8.93
C GLN A 29 -6.79 2.37 7.90
N ILE A 30 -6.83 1.12 7.42
CA ILE A 30 -6.14 0.72 6.18
C ILE A 30 -7.20 0.65 5.09
N GLY A 31 -6.96 1.35 3.98
CA GLY A 31 -7.80 1.35 2.80
C GLY A 31 -7.00 1.09 1.53
N PHE A 32 -7.69 0.85 0.43
CA PHE A 32 -7.06 0.58 -0.86
C PHE A 32 -7.77 1.33 -1.97
N THR A 33 -6.99 1.83 -2.92
CA THR A 33 -7.47 2.29 -4.22
C THR A 33 -7.05 1.27 -5.28
N ASN A 34 -7.38 1.54 -6.53
CA ASN A 34 -6.83 0.83 -7.68
C ASN A 34 -5.33 1.08 -7.95
N TYR A 35 -4.66 1.95 -7.18
CA TYR A 35 -3.24 2.31 -7.39
C TYR A 35 -2.35 2.20 -6.16
N TYR A 36 -2.87 2.43 -4.96
CA TYR A 36 -2.08 2.49 -3.73
C TYR A 36 -2.91 2.15 -2.48
N MET A 37 -2.20 1.87 -1.39
CA MET A 37 -2.77 1.77 -0.04
C MET A 37 -3.04 3.14 0.58
N MET A 38 -3.97 3.20 1.51
CA MET A 38 -4.23 4.38 2.32
C MET A 38 -4.08 4.04 3.79
N ILE A 39 -3.36 4.89 4.53
CA ILE A 39 -3.30 4.84 6.00
C ILE A 39 -3.97 6.11 6.51
N ASN A 40 -5.07 5.96 7.25
CA ASN A 40 -5.86 7.08 7.77
C ASN A 40 -6.21 8.10 6.67
N SER A 41 -6.74 7.59 5.55
CA SER A 41 -7.11 8.34 4.34
C SER A 41 -5.96 9.05 3.60
N LYS A 42 -4.71 8.80 3.96
CA LYS A 42 -3.53 9.35 3.27
C LYS A 42 -2.90 8.32 2.35
N PRO A 43 -2.52 8.68 1.10
CA PRO A 43 -1.82 7.77 0.20
C PRO A 43 -0.54 7.20 0.83
N TYR A 44 -0.33 5.90 0.64
CA TYR A 44 0.81 5.16 1.17
C TYR A 44 1.26 4.09 0.16
N PHE A 45 2.52 4.17 -0.25
CA PHE A 45 3.17 3.16 -1.08
C PHE A 45 3.94 2.21 -0.19
N VAL A 46 3.45 1.00 -0.04
CA VAL A 46 4.09 -0.02 0.79
C VAL A 46 5.29 -0.59 0.06
N ILE A 47 6.45 -0.50 0.70
CA ILE A 47 7.65 -1.25 0.35
C ILE A 47 7.80 -2.30 1.44
N SER A 48 7.71 -3.57 1.06
CA SER A 48 7.78 -4.71 1.99
C SER A 48 8.67 -5.79 1.41
N GLY A 49 9.39 -6.51 2.27
CA GLY A 49 10.04 -7.78 1.96
C GLY A 49 9.22 -8.93 2.55
N GLU A 50 9.43 -10.14 2.04
CA GLU A 50 8.91 -11.35 2.68
C GLU A 50 9.94 -11.89 3.68
N PHE A 51 9.49 -12.23 4.88
CA PHE A 51 10.32 -12.84 5.91
C PHE A 51 9.60 -14.03 6.54
N HIS A 52 10.33 -15.14 6.73
CA HIS A 52 9.81 -16.36 7.33
C HIS A 52 10.39 -16.55 8.73
N PHE A 53 9.65 -16.09 9.75
CA PHE A 53 10.03 -16.18 11.16
C PHE A 53 10.36 -17.62 11.62
N SER A 54 9.69 -18.63 11.09
CA SER A 54 9.94 -20.04 11.42
C SER A 54 11.28 -20.58 10.94
N ARG A 55 12.01 -19.83 10.09
CA ARG A 55 13.29 -20.24 9.53
C ARG A 55 14.48 -19.55 10.20
N TYR A 56 14.24 -18.67 11.17
CA TYR A 56 15.28 -17.93 11.88
C TYR A 56 15.05 -17.96 13.40
N PRO A 57 16.11 -18.04 14.22
CA PRO A 57 15.98 -17.91 15.67
C PRO A 57 15.29 -16.61 16.06
N HIS A 58 14.41 -16.65 17.08
CA HIS A 58 13.66 -15.47 17.54
C HIS A 58 14.57 -14.30 17.92
N GLN A 59 15.76 -14.56 18.48
CA GLN A 59 16.70 -13.50 18.85
C GLN A 59 17.20 -12.70 17.64
N GLU A 60 17.02 -13.19 16.42
CA GLU A 60 17.56 -12.59 15.19
C GLU A 60 16.50 -11.89 14.34
N TRP A 61 15.22 -11.89 14.75
CA TRP A 61 14.13 -11.35 13.92
C TRP A 61 14.23 -9.84 13.65
N GLU A 62 14.86 -9.08 14.56
CA GLU A 62 14.95 -7.61 14.53
C GLU A 62 16.37 -7.10 14.19
N GLN A 63 17.29 -7.99 13.82
CA GLN A 63 18.64 -7.59 13.40
C GLN A 63 18.61 -6.86 12.06
#